data_AF-A0A845SRF8-F1
#
_entry.id   AF-A0A845SRF8-F1
#
_cell.length_a   1.000
_cell.length_b   1.000
_cell.length_c   1.000
_cell.angle_alpha   90.00
_cell.angle_beta   90.00
_cell.angle_gamma   90.00
#
_symmetry.space_group_name_H-M   'P 1'
#
loop_
_entity.id
_entity.type
_entity.pdbx_description
1 polymer ?
#
loop_
_entity_poly.entity_id
_entity_poly.type
_entity_poly.pdbx_seq_one_letter_code
_entity_poly.pdbx_strand_id
1 'polypeptide(L)'
;MITSLIYYISQAGDTEDAKGFFSQLAHQAPRYQESMMTIAQKLAQIGRQEGLREGLEKGRNEGRQEGIYMVARHLLHSGADRALVKASTQMSDEELDRLV
;
A
#
# COMPACT_ATOMS: atom_id res chain seq x y z
N MET A 1 -2.41 33.37 10.73
CA MET A 1 -1.76 32.33 11.54
C MET A 1 -2.32 30.95 11.20
N ILE A 2 -3.58 30.61 11.51
CA ILE A 2 -4.18 29.29 11.15
C ILE A 2 -4.37 29.13 9.63
N THR A 3 -4.82 30.19 8.94
CA THR A 3 -4.98 30.20 7.48
C THR A 3 -3.67 29.98 6.72
N SER A 4 -2.54 30.50 7.22
CA SER A 4 -1.22 30.31 6.61
C SER A 4 -0.73 28.86 6.74
N LEU A 5 -1.00 28.21 7.88
CA LEU A 5 -0.66 26.82 8.12
C LEU A 5 -1.51 25.88 7.25
N ILE A 6 -2.81 26.15 7.13
CA ILE A 6 -3.73 25.38 6.27
C ILE A 6 -3.39 25.57 4.78
N TYR A 7 -3.10 26.81 4.36
CA TYR A 7 -2.72 27.12 2.98
C TYR A 7 -1.40 26.44 2.59
N TYR A 8 -0.46 26.37 3.53
CA TYR A 8 0.82 25.72 3.28
C TYR A 8 0.73 24.20 3.33
N ILE A 9 -0.04 23.58 4.25
CA ILE A 9 -0.31 22.12 4.22
C ILE A 9 -1.04 21.73 2.93
N SER A 10 -1.90 22.59 2.38
CA SER A 10 -2.57 22.34 1.10
C SER A 10 -1.65 22.45 -0.12
N GLN A 11 -0.55 23.20 -0.06
CA GLN A 11 0.44 23.29 -1.14
C GLN A 11 1.64 22.34 -0.95
N ALA A 12 2.01 22.08 0.30
CA ALA A 12 3.18 21.31 0.71
C ALA A 12 2.83 19.90 1.23
N GLY A 13 1.55 19.53 1.24
CA GLY A 13 1.12 18.15 1.52
C GLY A 13 1.71 17.12 0.55
N ASP A 14 2.30 17.61 -0.55
CA ASP A 14 3.08 16.88 -1.55
C ASP A 14 4.60 17.18 -1.45
N THR A 15 5.10 17.52 -0.25
CA THR A 15 6.55 17.70 -0.03
C THR A 15 7.22 16.40 0.34
N GLU A 16 8.29 16.06 -0.37
CA GLU A 16 9.11 14.87 -0.13
C GLU A 16 9.76 14.85 1.27
N ASP A 17 9.84 16.00 1.97
CA ASP A 17 10.46 16.13 3.30
C ASP A 17 9.51 16.68 4.38
N ALA A 18 8.52 15.88 4.74
CA ALA A 18 7.63 16.14 5.88
C ALA A 18 8.40 16.34 7.22
N LYS A 19 9.57 15.71 7.38
CA LYS A 19 10.35 15.80 8.62
C LYS A 19 11.06 17.16 8.75
N GLY A 20 11.61 17.68 7.65
CA GLY A 20 12.16 19.03 7.57
C GLY A 20 11.11 20.09 7.88
N PHE A 21 9.88 19.90 7.40
CA PHE A 21 8.73 20.77 7.71
C PHE A 21 8.42 20.85 9.21
N PHE A 22 8.20 19.72 9.89
CA PHE A 22 7.90 19.73 11.32
C PHE A 22 9.05 20.31 12.15
N SER A 23 10.29 20.09 11.71
CA SER A 23 11.48 20.67 12.34
C SER A 23 11.50 22.19 12.22
N GLN A 24 11.19 22.76 11.05
CA GLN A 24 11.11 24.21 10.86
C GLN A 24 9.98 24.85 11.67
N LEU A 25 8.79 24.21 11.70
CA LEU A 25 7.67 24.68 12.52
C LEU A 25 8.02 24.72 14.01
N ALA A 26 8.69 23.67 14.51
CA ALA A 26 9.14 23.62 15.89
C ALA A 26 10.12 24.76 16.24
N HIS A 27 11.02 25.12 15.31
CA HIS A 27 11.95 26.24 15.49
C HIS A 27 11.25 27.60 15.52
N GLN A 28 10.23 27.81 14.67
CA GLN A 28 9.49 29.07 14.60
C GLN A 28 8.54 29.28 15.79
N ALA A 29 8.15 28.20 16.46
CA ALA A 29 7.26 28.25 17.61
C ALA A 29 7.77 27.37 18.76
N PRO A 30 8.85 27.77 19.46
CA PRO A 30 9.50 26.96 20.49
C PRO A 30 8.56 26.49 21.59
N ARG A 31 7.55 27.31 21.94
CA ARG A 31 6.50 26.97 22.91
C ARG A 31 5.70 25.72 22.53
N TYR A 32 5.55 25.42 21.24
CA TYR A 32 4.78 24.29 20.73
C TYR A 32 5.66 23.17 20.16
N GLN A 33 6.97 23.26 20.30
CA GLN A 33 7.93 22.29 19.76
C GLN A 33 7.58 20.85 20.15
N GLU A 34 7.31 20.59 21.43
CA GLU A 34 6.94 19.26 21.91
C GLU A 34 5.65 18.75 21.25
N SER A 35 4.59 19.57 21.25
CA SER A 35 3.31 19.23 20.62
C SER A 35 3.46 18.97 19.11
N MET A 36 4.28 19.75 18.41
CA MET A 36 4.55 19.56 16.98
C MET A 36 5.30 18.26 16.71
N MET A 37 6.29 17.92 17.52
CA MET A 37 7.02 16.65 17.42
C MET A 37 6.12 15.45 17.71
N THR A 38 5.23 15.54 18.70
CA THR A 38 4.22 14.50 18.98
C THR A 38 3.26 14.30 17.81
N ILE A 39 2.79 15.39 17.18
CA ILE A 39 1.94 15.32 15.98
C ILE A 39 2.69 14.62 14.84
N ALA A 40 3.95 15.00 14.59
CA ALA A 40 4.78 14.37 13.56
C ALA A 40 4.95 12.87 13.80
N GLN A 41 5.23 12.46 15.04
CA GLN A 41 5.35 11.05 15.42
C GLN A 41 4.04 10.28 15.20
N LYS A 42 2.91 10.87 15.59
CA LYS A 42 1.58 10.25 15.42
C LYS A 42 1.22 10.07 13.94
N LEU A 43 1.48 11.08 13.11
CA LEU A 43 1.27 10.99 11.66
C LEU A 43 2.16 9.92 11.03
N ALA A 44 3.43 9.85 11.40
CA ALA A 44 4.33 8.80 10.93
C ALA A 44 3.87 7.39 11.37
N GLN A 45 3.30 7.25 12.57
CA GLN A 45 2.73 5.99 13.03
C GLN A 45 1.50 5.59 12.23
N ILE A 46 0.58 6.53 11.97
CA ILE A 46 -0.62 6.30 11.13
C ILE A 46 -0.18 5.83 9.75
N GLY A 47 0.73 6.55 9.08
CA GLY A 47 1.21 6.17 7.75
C GLY A 47 1.87 4.78 7.71
N ARG A 48 2.63 4.39 8.75
CA ARG A 48 3.17 3.02 8.84
C ARG A 48 2.08 1.97 9.01
N GLN A 49 1.05 2.24 9.81
CA GLN A 49 -0.06 1.31 10.01
C GLN A 49 -0.89 1.15 8.75
N GLU A 50 -1.20 2.24 8.06
CA GLU A 50 -1.92 2.24 6.79
C GLU A 50 -1.11 1.51 5.70
N GLY A 51 0.16 1.88 5.53
CA GLY A 51 1.05 1.22 4.55
C GLY A 51 1.24 -0.27 4.82
N LEU A 52 1.34 -0.68 6.09
CA LEU A 52 1.40 -2.10 6.45
C LEU A 52 0.09 -2.82 6.13
N ARG A 53 -1.07 -2.21 6.45
CA ARG A 53 -2.38 -2.79 6.17
C ARG A 53 -2.58 -2.99 4.66
N GLU A 54 -2.31 -1.95 3.88
CA GLU A 54 -2.40 -2.00 2.41
C GLU A 54 -1.41 -3.00 1.81
N GLY A 55 -0.16 -2.99 2.29
CA GLY A 55 0.85 -3.94 1.85
C GLY A 55 0.48 -5.40 2.14
N LEU A 56 -0.08 -5.68 3.31
CA LEU A 56 -0.55 -7.02 3.67
C LEU A 56 -1.77 -7.45 2.84
N GLU A 57 -2.73 -6.55 2.62
CA GLU A 57 -3.91 -6.84 1.80
C GLU A 57 -3.53 -7.11 0.35
N LYS A 58 -2.69 -6.24 -0.23
CA LYS A 58 -2.16 -6.40 -1.58
C LYS A 58 -1.34 -7.68 -1.71
N GLY A 59 -0.37 -7.90 -0.81
CA GLY A 59 0.48 -9.09 -0.83
C GLY A 59 -0.30 -10.40 -0.64
N ARG A 60 -1.37 -10.40 0.17
CA ARG A 60 -2.25 -11.57 0.31
C ARG A 60 -3.03 -11.85 -0.97
N ASN A 61 -3.53 -10.82 -1.63
CA ASN A 61 -4.28 -10.97 -2.88
C ASN A 61 -3.38 -11.41 -4.03
N GLU A 62 -2.22 -10.76 -4.20
CA GLU A 62 -1.22 -11.12 -5.21
C GLU A 62 -0.69 -12.53 -4.97
N GLY A 63 -0.27 -12.87 -3.74
CA GLY A 63 0.22 -14.22 -3.42
C GLY A 63 -0.84 -15.30 -3.60
N ARG A 64 -2.12 -15.00 -3.31
CA ARG A 64 -3.23 -15.94 -3.59
C ARG A 64 -3.39 -16.15 -5.09
N GLN A 65 -3.37 -15.08 -5.88
CA GLN A 65 -3.48 -15.18 -7.34
C GLN A 65 -2.29 -15.96 -7.90
N GLU A 66 -1.06 -15.57 -7.60
CA GLU A 66 0.16 -16.28 -8.04
C GLU A 66 0.13 -17.77 -7.69
N GLY A 67 -0.31 -18.12 -6.48
CA GLY A 67 -0.47 -19.51 -6.07
C GLY A 67 -1.49 -20.29 -6.92
N ILE A 68 -2.65 -19.68 -7.22
CA ILE A 68 -3.66 -20.28 -8.09
C ILE A 68 -3.09 -20.47 -9.51
N TYR A 69 -2.43 -19.46 -10.08
CA TYR A 69 -1.81 -19.53 -11.40
C TYR A 69 -0.73 -20.64 -11.46
N MET A 70 0.09 -20.77 -10.42
CA MET A 70 1.12 -21.81 -10.33
C MET A 70 0.51 -23.21 -10.33
N VAL A 71 -0.54 -23.43 -9.52
CA VAL A 71 -1.24 -24.72 -9.45
C VAL A 71 -1.94 -25.02 -10.77
N ALA A 72 -2.65 -24.05 -11.36
CA ALA A 72 -3.31 -24.20 -12.65
C ALA A 72 -2.35 -24.64 -13.75
N ARG A 73 -1.18 -23.97 -13.83
CA ARG A 73 -0.14 -24.30 -14.80
C ARG A 73 0.40 -25.72 -14.60
N HIS A 74 0.66 -26.11 -13.35
CA HIS A 74 1.16 -27.45 -13.05
C HIS A 74 0.12 -28.54 -13.39
N LEU A 75 -1.16 -28.30 -13.11
CA LEU A 75 -2.24 -29.22 -13.45
C LEU A 75 -2.37 -29.41 -14.97
N LEU A 76 -2.35 -28.32 -15.74
CA LEU A 76 -2.39 -28.38 -17.20
C LEU A 76 -1.19 -29.14 -17.77
N HIS A 77 0.01 -28.87 -17.26
CA HIS A 77 1.22 -29.57 -17.69
C HIS A 77 1.19 -31.07 -17.35
N SER A 78 0.52 -31.43 -16.26
CA SER A 78 0.32 -32.83 -15.84
C SER A 78 -0.82 -33.54 -16.60
N GLY A 79 -1.44 -32.88 -17.58
CA GLY A 79 -2.52 -33.43 -18.41
C GLY A 79 -3.89 -33.44 -17.72
N ALA A 80 -4.09 -32.64 -16.67
CA ALA A 80 -5.40 -32.50 -16.04
C ALA A 80 -6.42 -31.92 -17.04
N ASP A 81 -7.67 -32.37 -16.93
CA ASP A 81 -8.76 -31.87 -17.77
C ASP A 81 -8.95 -30.36 -17.58
N ARG A 82 -9.06 -29.63 -18.70
CA ARG A 82 -9.14 -28.18 -18.70
C ARG A 82 -10.40 -27.68 -17.99
N ALA A 83 -11.54 -28.35 -18.14
CA ALA A 83 -12.77 -27.96 -17.47
C ALA A 83 -12.66 -28.12 -15.94
N LEU A 84 -11.97 -29.16 -15.48
CA LEU A 84 -11.64 -29.34 -14.05
C LEU A 84 -10.74 -28.23 -13.50
N VAL A 85 -9.70 -27.84 -14.26
CA VAL A 85 -8.80 -26.75 -13.87
C VAL A 85 -9.57 -25.44 -13.75
N LYS A 86 -10.43 -25.10 -14.72
CA LYS A 86 -11.29 -23.90 -14.67
C LYS A 86 -12.22 -23.91 -13.46
N ALA A 87 -12.91 -25.01 -13.20
CA ALA A 87 -13.83 -25.12 -12.07
C ALA A 87 -13.11 -24.93 -10.72
N SER A 88 -11.87 -25.39 -10.63
CA SER A 88 -11.08 -25.37 -9.38
C SER A 88 -10.36 -24.04 -9.14
N THR A 89 -9.97 -23.34 -10.21
CA THR A 89 -9.17 -22.11 -10.16
C THR A 89 -9.98 -20.84 -10.41
N GLN A 90 -11.22 -21.01 -10.92
CA GLN A 90 -12.11 -19.94 -11.39
C GLN A 90 -11.53 -19.09 -12.53
N MET A 91 -10.51 -19.62 -13.22
CA MET A 91 -9.86 -18.92 -14.34
C MET A 91 -10.68 -19.03 -15.63
N SER A 92 -10.62 -17.99 -16.45
CA SER A 92 -11.20 -17.98 -17.80
C SER A 92 -10.35 -18.80 -18.78
N ASP A 93 -10.88 -19.07 -19.96
CA ASP A 93 -10.08 -19.73 -21.00
C ASP A 93 -8.90 -18.86 -21.44
N GLU A 94 -9.10 -17.55 -21.55
CA GLU A 94 -8.04 -16.61 -21.92
C GLU A 94 -6.93 -16.55 -20.87
N GLU A 95 -7.26 -16.68 -19.59
CA GLU A 95 -6.27 -16.74 -18.52
C GLU A 95 -5.48 -18.04 -18.54
N LEU A 96 -6.15 -19.18 -18.80
CA LEU A 96 -5.47 -20.47 -18.94
C LEU A 96 -4.60 -20.55 -20.19
N ASP A 97 -5.01 -19.94 -21.30
CA ASP A 97 -4.21 -19.90 -22.53
C ASP A 97 -2.90 -19.13 -22.38
N ARG A 98 -2.80 -18.22 -21.40
CA ARG A 98 -1.56 -17.51 -21.06
C ARG A 98 -0.60 -18.35 -20.22
N LEU A 99 -1.03 -19.51 -19.71
CA LEU A 99 -0.23 -20.37 -18.83
C LEU A 99 0.53 -21.49 -19.56
N VAL A 100 0.04 -21.88 -20.74
CA VAL A 100 0.54 -23.00 -21.57
C VAL A 100 1.37 -22.52 -22.74
#